data_AF-T5AI45-F1
#
_entry.id   AF-T5AI45-F1
#
_cell.length_a   1.000
_cell.length_b   1.000
_cell.length_c   1.000
_cell.angle_alpha   90.00
_cell.angle_beta   90.00
_cell.angle_gamma   90.00
#
_symmetry.space_group_name_H-M   'P 1'
#
loop_
_entity.id
_entity.type
_entity.pdbx_description
1 polymer ?
#
loop_
_entity_poly.entity_id
_entity_poly.type
_entity_poly.pdbx_seq_one_letter_code
_entity_poly.pdbx_strand_id
1 'polypeptide(L)'
;MADGVVGTVSLSLQLLGGCIKGFVLLSTAGRLGKDASSIICMLNMQEMQLTNWAREAGLLTGNGTLDSRLNPRAVEVTLQTLQALLLDTETLKTRYGLALVPQSGGQGQTAAQLQAAALSDLDMVMTAVSDDTRRQVLQRAKLAQGQNLFKRLWWAAVDKDNIEKLVSDVRFLVRGLCHMLEPQRHQDVLDSTAAITSSLVSINHSFRQLTLVSETLNALRGDVLALPDAVLKGLAASAEIKALRTGLGDDDQDQQEPSPPDAPPRQHLLGKLEPLSRSKLTNFQSLKRAEDMGLADYAGQRVFVEHKAIDPLMRSKLMPRAENLAALLNLPKSETFRSLSCRGVIEESDRATFVFHHPTPDRPEAPRSLLHLFSAKDGIEAPSLTVRLQLAVVIAKTLQSFHRAGWLHKSLRSENILFFANMPSRHVIADPVLAGFAFARMGSPTEISEQPSAEPKHDIYRHPQALGEPTASFRPEMDAYSLGVVLLEIAEWRALRYLVDSVVDVSAADVPLSTLSKVQPFLLRGRGRGGTAKLPPRMGDIYTQACVMCLGGKCPEDKTGETTSGTELSLLDFVVRRLESCNV
;
A
#
# COMPACT_ATOMS: atom_id res chain seq x y z
N MET A 1 -15.25 21.81 30.88
CA MET A 1 -14.02 22.58 30.65
C MET A 1 -13.36 21.98 29.42
N ALA A 2 -13.65 22.54 28.25
CA ALA A 2 -13.11 22.07 26.98
C ALA A 2 -11.77 22.78 26.75
N ASP A 3 -10.67 22.03 26.87
CA ASP A 3 -9.35 22.53 26.50
C ASP A 3 -9.28 22.71 24.98
N GLY A 4 -9.34 23.97 24.56
CA GLY A 4 -9.11 24.37 23.18
C GLY A 4 -7.66 24.14 22.80
N VAL A 5 -7.40 23.09 22.03
CA VAL A 5 -6.13 22.92 21.31
C VAL A 5 -6.04 24.05 20.29
N VAL A 6 -5.33 25.12 20.64
CA VAL A 6 -4.98 26.21 19.70
C VAL A 6 -3.97 25.61 18.71
N GLY A 7 -4.47 25.01 17.63
CA GLY A 7 -3.63 24.49 16.57
C GLY A 7 -2.80 25.61 15.95
N THR A 8 -1.48 25.47 15.97
CA THR A 8 -0.55 26.31 15.21
C THR A 8 -0.86 26.16 13.72
N VAL A 9 -1.20 27.26 13.05
CA VAL A 9 -1.47 27.23 11.60
C VAL A 9 -0.13 27.13 10.87
N SER A 10 -0.03 26.23 9.89
CA SER A 10 1.18 26.07 9.08
C SER A 10 1.51 27.37 8.34
N LEU A 11 2.80 27.69 8.19
CA LEU A 11 3.26 28.90 7.50
C LEU A 11 2.74 28.94 6.05
N SER A 12 2.78 27.80 5.35
CA SER A 12 2.25 27.66 3.99
C SER A 12 0.77 28.05 3.89
N LEU A 13 -0.06 27.70 4.88
CA LEU A 13 -1.48 28.06 4.90
C LEU A 13 -1.70 29.56 5.15
N GLN A 14 -0.86 30.19 5.98
CA GLN A 14 -0.88 31.65 6.18
C GLN A 14 -0.46 32.38 4.89
N LEU A 15 0.61 31.93 4.24
CA LEU A 15 1.10 32.52 2.98
C LEU A 15 0.06 32.40 1.87
N LEU A 16 -0.58 31.23 1.73
CA LEU A 16 -1.70 30.99 0.82
C LEU A 16 -2.84 31.98 1.08
N GLY A 17 -3.27 32.13 2.34
CA GLY A 17 -4.32 33.07 2.69
C GLY A 17 -3.98 34.52 2.31
N GLY A 18 -2.72 34.92 2.45
CA GLY A 18 -2.27 36.23 1.97
C GLY A 18 -2.25 36.36 0.44
N CYS A 19 -1.92 35.29 -0.30
CA CYS A 19 -2.03 35.29 -1.76
C CYS A 19 -3.48 35.48 -2.23
N ILE A 20 -4.43 34.74 -1.64
CA ILE A 20 -5.87 34.87 -1.94
C ILE A 20 -6.36 36.30 -1.62
N LYS A 21 -5.93 36.88 -0.50
CA LYS A 21 -6.21 38.28 -0.17
C LYS A 21 -5.68 39.24 -1.26
N GLY A 22 -4.48 38.99 -1.76
CA GLY A 22 -3.88 39.74 -2.86
C GLY A 22 -4.68 39.64 -4.16
N PHE A 23 -5.09 38.45 -4.57
CA PHE A 23 -5.95 38.26 -5.75
C PHE A 23 -7.26 39.04 -5.64
N VAL A 24 -7.94 39.00 -4.49
CA VAL A 24 -9.18 39.75 -4.26
C VAL A 24 -8.96 41.26 -4.31
N LEU A 25 -7.85 41.77 -3.76
CA LEU A 25 -7.52 43.19 -3.82
C LEU A 25 -7.29 43.68 -5.25
N LEU A 26 -6.61 42.87 -6.06
CA LEU A 26 -6.32 43.21 -7.46
C LEU A 26 -7.54 43.10 -8.36
N SER A 27 -8.40 42.09 -8.16
CA SER A 27 -9.61 41.91 -8.97
C SER A 27 -10.71 42.92 -8.65
N THR A 28 -10.69 43.53 -7.44
CA THR A 28 -11.66 44.55 -7.01
C THR A 28 -11.21 46.00 -7.26
N ALA A 29 -9.99 46.21 -7.75
CA ALA A 29 -9.44 47.55 -7.99
C ALA A 29 -10.02 48.21 -9.25
N GLY A 30 -10.43 49.48 -9.14
CA GLY A 30 -11.14 50.22 -10.21
C GLY A 30 -10.23 50.92 -11.25
N ARG A 31 -10.79 51.16 -12.46
CA ARG A 31 -10.20 51.79 -13.68
C ARG A 31 -9.18 50.95 -14.46
N LEU A 32 -9.54 49.72 -14.82
CA LEU A 32 -8.98 49.15 -16.03
C LEU A 32 -9.88 49.60 -17.20
N GLY A 33 -9.30 50.04 -18.33
CA GLY A 33 -10.08 50.49 -19.50
C GLY A 33 -10.83 49.35 -20.20
N LYS A 34 -10.96 49.41 -21.53
CA LYS A 34 -11.64 48.36 -22.31
C LYS A 34 -11.07 46.93 -22.13
N ASP A 35 -9.83 46.81 -21.66
CA ASP A 35 -9.13 45.54 -21.43
C ASP A 35 -9.30 44.96 -20.00
N ALA A 36 -10.09 45.64 -19.13
CA ALA A 36 -10.34 45.24 -17.74
C ALA A 36 -10.81 43.80 -17.57
N SER A 37 -11.79 43.42 -18.39
CA SER A 37 -12.46 42.12 -18.28
C SER A 37 -11.52 40.96 -18.59
N SER A 38 -10.60 41.16 -19.54
CA SER A 38 -9.58 40.16 -19.89
C SER A 38 -8.58 39.94 -18.74
N ILE A 39 -8.10 41.03 -18.15
CA ILE A 39 -7.14 40.99 -17.04
C ILE A 39 -7.76 40.35 -15.79
N ILE A 40 -8.97 40.75 -15.42
CA ILE A 40 -9.68 40.20 -14.27
C ILE A 40 -9.98 38.71 -14.50
N CYS A 41 -10.36 38.31 -15.71
CA CYS A 41 -10.50 36.90 -16.07
C CYS A 41 -9.19 36.12 -15.90
N MET A 42 -8.05 36.66 -16.37
CA MET A 42 -6.75 36.00 -16.20
C MET A 42 -6.35 35.85 -14.72
N LEU A 43 -6.56 36.88 -13.89
CA LEU A 43 -6.29 36.84 -12.45
C LEU A 43 -7.19 35.82 -11.75
N ASN A 44 -8.49 35.80 -12.06
CA ASN A 44 -9.43 34.81 -11.53
C ASN A 44 -9.03 33.38 -11.91
N MET A 45 -8.51 33.18 -13.13
CA MET A 45 -8.01 31.87 -13.57
C MET A 45 -6.74 31.44 -12.81
N GLN A 46 -5.85 32.38 -12.46
CA GLN A 46 -4.69 32.08 -11.60
C GLN A 46 -5.11 31.79 -10.15
N GLU A 47 -6.10 32.51 -9.61
CA GLU A 47 -6.67 32.26 -8.28
C GLU A 47 -7.29 30.84 -8.23
N MET A 48 -8.03 30.45 -9.26
CA MET A 48 -8.60 29.11 -9.38
C MET A 48 -7.51 28.03 -9.39
N GLN A 49 -6.45 28.21 -10.20
CA GLN A 49 -5.34 27.27 -10.26
C GLN A 49 -4.63 27.13 -8.91
N LEU A 50 -4.35 28.25 -8.23
CA LEU A 50 -3.74 28.24 -6.90
C LEU A 50 -4.64 27.55 -5.86
N THR A 51 -5.95 27.78 -5.92
CA THR A 51 -6.91 27.17 -4.99
C THR A 51 -7.02 25.66 -5.20
N ASN A 52 -7.05 25.20 -6.46
CA ASN A 52 -7.04 23.79 -6.79
C ASN A 52 -5.73 23.12 -6.35
N TRP A 53 -4.59 23.75 -6.66
CA TRP A 53 -3.29 23.30 -6.17
C TRP A 53 -3.27 23.17 -4.63
N ALA A 54 -3.80 24.16 -3.90
CA ALA A 54 -3.80 24.14 -2.44
C ALA A 54 -4.69 23.04 -1.84
N ARG A 55 -5.77 22.66 -2.55
CA ARG A 55 -6.60 21.51 -2.16
C ARG A 55 -5.84 20.20 -2.33
N GLU A 56 -5.19 20.03 -3.49
CA GLU A 56 -4.40 18.83 -3.80
C GLU A 56 -3.15 18.70 -2.94
N ALA A 57 -2.49 19.81 -2.60
CA ALA A 57 -1.32 19.85 -1.73
C ALA A 57 -1.63 19.62 -0.24
N GLY A 58 -2.90 19.39 0.14
CA GLY A 58 -3.30 19.13 1.52
C GLY A 58 -3.55 20.37 2.39
N LEU A 59 -3.33 21.58 1.88
CA LEU A 59 -3.47 22.82 2.65
C LEU A 59 -4.95 23.17 2.95
N LEU A 60 -5.86 22.79 2.06
CA LEU A 60 -7.30 23.04 2.23
C LEU A 60 -8.08 21.81 2.71
N THR A 61 -7.43 20.66 2.85
CA THR A 61 -8.04 19.41 3.35
C THR A 61 -7.52 19.03 4.74
N GLY A 62 -8.27 18.20 5.48
CA GLY A 62 -7.86 17.71 6.80
C GLY A 62 -7.43 18.81 7.79
N ASN A 63 -6.23 18.68 8.34
CA ASN A 63 -5.67 19.59 9.36
C ASN A 63 -4.94 20.81 8.76
N GLY A 64 -4.94 20.99 7.42
CA GLY A 64 -4.23 22.10 6.75
C GLY A 64 -2.69 21.94 6.74
N THR A 65 -2.23 20.70 6.75
CA THR A 65 -0.82 20.33 6.65
C THR A 65 -0.47 20.03 5.21
N LEU A 66 0.64 20.60 4.74
CA LEU A 66 1.16 20.30 3.40
C LEU A 66 1.46 18.80 3.27
N ASP A 67 1.16 18.22 2.11
CA ASP A 67 1.57 16.85 1.79
C ASP A 67 3.06 16.66 2.08
N SER A 68 3.38 15.65 2.90
CA SER A 68 4.75 15.30 3.30
C SER A 68 5.70 15.02 2.12
N ARG A 69 5.16 14.70 0.95
CA ARG A 69 5.92 14.46 -0.29
C ARG A 69 6.38 15.74 -0.98
N LEU A 70 5.84 16.90 -0.60
CA LEU A 70 6.26 18.20 -1.13
C LEU A 70 7.42 18.76 -0.32
N ASN A 71 8.32 19.50 -0.99
CA ASN A 71 9.35 20.26 -0.30
C ASN A 71 8.73 21.52 0.33
N PRO A 72 8.57 21.57 1.68
CA PRO A 72 7.87 22.67 2.32
C PRO A 72 8.57 24.01 2.08
N ARG A 73 9.91 24.01 2.03
CA ARG A 73 10.69 25.24 1.86
C ARG A 73 10.50 25.84 0.47
N ALA A 74 10.49 25.00 -0.56
CA ALA A 74 10.31 25.46 -1.93
C ALA A 74 8.88 26.02 -2.15
N VAL A 75 7.89 25.38 -1.55
CA VAL A 75 6.49 25.86 -1.54
C VAL A 75 6.37 27.19 -0.81
N GLU A 76 6.93 27.30 0.40
CA GLU A 76 6.90 28.53 1.19
C GLU A 76 7.56 29.71 0.48
N VAL A 77 8.76 29.52 -0.10
CA VAL A 77 9.47 30.58 -0.84
C VAL A 77 8.66 31.04 -2.05
N THR A 78 8.04 30.12 -2.77
CA THR A 78 7.22 30.44 -3.96
C THR A 78 5.95 31.18 -3.56
N LEU A 79 5.24 30.73 -2.52
CA LEU A 79 4.07 31.42 -1.98
C LEU A 79 4.42 32.80 -1.39
N GLN A 80 5.56 32.93 -0.72
CA GLN A 80 6.02 34.22 -0.20
C GLN A 80 6.34 35.20 -1.33
N THR A 81 6.99 34.72 -2.39
CA THR A 81 7.27 35.54 -3.59
C THR A 81 5.98 35.95 -4.28
N LEU A 82 5.01 35.03 -4.40
CA LEU A 82 3.70 35.33 -4.96
C LEU A 82 2.93 36.35 -4.10
N GLN A 83 2.96 36.18 -2.78
CA GLN A 83 2.34 37.13 -1.85
C GLN A 83 2.95 38.53 -1.97
N ALA A 84 4.29 38.63 -2.05
CA ALA A 84 4.98 39.90 -2.26
C ALA A 84 4.56 40.55 -3.58
N LEU A 85 4.52 39.79 -4.69
CA LEU A 85 4.04 40.32 -5.97
C LEU A 85 2.60 40.84 -5.93
N LEU A 86 1.72 40.24 -5.14
CA LEU A 86 0.31 40.60 -5.07
C LEU A 86 -0.02 41.69 -4.04
N LEU A 87 0.79 41.84 -2.98
CA LEU A 87 0.50 42.74 -1.85
C LEU A 87 1.52 43.85 -1.63
N ASP A 88 2.75 43.73 -2.13
CA ASP A 88 3.77 44.77 -1.94
C ASP A 88 3.52 45.97 -2.86
N THR A 89 3.11 47.07 -2.24
CA THR A 89 2.76 48.31 -2.94
C THR A 89 3.96 48.99 -3.58
N GLU A 90 5.19 48.81 -3.05
CA GLU A 90 6.40 49.34 -3.67
C GLU A 90 6.76 48.54 -4.92
N THR A 91 6.70 47.21 -4.85
CA THR A 91 6.92 46.34 -6.01
C THR A 91 5.88 46.59 -7.11
N LEU A 92 4.60 46.68 -6.76
CA LEU A 92 3.54 47.03 -7.72
C LEU A 92 3.81 48.38 -8.39
N LYS A 93 4.18 49.41 -7.63
CA LYS A 93 4.43 50.76 -8.14
C LYS A 93 5.71 50.85 -9.00
N THR A 94 6.82 50.26 -8.55
CA THR A 94 8.14 50.44 -9.17
C THR A 94 8.35 49.50 -10.36
N ARG A 95 7.92 48.23 -10.25
CA ARG A 95 8.18 47.20 -11.27
C ARG A 95 7.08 47.12 -12.33
N TYR A 96 5.84 47.45 -11.95
CA TYR A 96 4.67 47.36 -12.82
C TYR A 96 3.97 48.71 -13.02
N GLY A 97 4.46 49.81 -12.45
CA GLY A 97 3.83 51.14 -12.60
C GLY A 97 2.45 51.25 -11.95
N LEU A 98 2.10 50.32 -11.08
CA LEU A 98 0.77 50.13 -10.52
C LEU A 98 0.70 50.75 -9.12
N ALA A 99 0.15 51.96 -9.01
CA ALA A 99 -0.07 52.63 -7.73
C ALA A 99 -1.51 52.48 -7.25
N LEU A 100 -1.71 51.81 -6.11
CA LEU A 100 -3.00 51.66 -5.42
C LEU A 100 -3.25 52.89 -4.53
N VAL A 101 -4.36 53.58 -4.74
CA VAL A 101 -4.76 54.77 -3.97
C VAL A 101 -6.07 54.48 -3.22
N PRO A 102 -6.21 54.86 -1.94
CA PRO A 102 -7.48 54.77 -1.22
C PRO A 102 -8.52 55.70 -1.87
N GLN A 103 -9.76 55.23 -2.04
CA GLN A 103 -10.84 56.07 -2.55
C GLN A 103 -11.11 57.25 -1.58
N SER A 104 -10.67 58.45 -1.96
CA SER A 104 -11.05 59.69 -1.30
C SER A 104 -12.51 59.96 -1.61
N GLY A 105 -13.36 60.03 -0.59
CA GLY A 105 -14.76 60.42 -0.75
C GLY A 105 -14.85 61.85 -1.27
N GLY A 106 -15.13 62.04 -2.56
CA GLY A 106 -15.37 63.36 -3.12
C GLY A 106 -15.26 63.43 -4.64
N GLN A 107 -16.42 63.62 -5.27
CA GLN A 107 -16.64 64.10 -6.65
C GLN A 107 -16.49 63.09 -7.80
N GLY A 108 -17.63 62.75 -8.41
CA GLY A 108 -17.70 62.04 -9.69
C GLY A 108 -18.90 61.11 -9.85
N GLN A 109 -20.14 61.58 -9.61
CA GLN A 109 -21.36 60.78 -9.76
C GLN A 109 -21.55 60.22 -11.19
N THR A 110 -20.96 60.82 -12.22
CA THR A 110 -20.99 60.35 -13.61
C THR A 110 -20.00 59.24 -13.93
N ALA A 111 -18.81 59.21 -13.30
CA ALA A 111 -17.86 58.11 -13.44
C ALA A 111 -18.35 56.85 -12.71
N ALA A 112 -18.98 57.02 -11.55
CA ALA A 112 -19.54 55.94 -10.76
C ALA A 112 -20.66 55.17 -11.49
N GLN A 113 -21.48 55.85 -12.31
CA GLN A 113 -22.58 55.22 -13.08
C GLN A 113 -22.07 54.44 -14.31
N LEU A 114 -21.11 54.99 -15.07
CA LEU A 114 -20.45 54.28 -16.17
C LEU A 114 -19.65 53.07 -15.69
N GLN A 115 -19.09 53.16 -14.48
CA GLN A 115 -18.31 52.10 -13.86
C GLN A 115 -19.19 51.04 -13.18
N ALA A 116 -20.36 51.40 -12.66
CA ALA A 116 -21.36 50.45 -12.17
C ALA A 116 -21.93 49.57 -13.30
N ALA A 117 -22.13 50.13 -14.50
CA ALA A 117 -22.53 49.36 -15.68
C ALA A 117 -21.42 48.39 -16.14
N ALA A 118 -20.16 48.85 -16.22
CA ALA A 118 -19.02 47.97 -16.55
C ALA A 118 -18.75 46.89 -15.49
N LEU A 119 -19.00 47.19 -14.21
CA LEU A 119 -18.91 46.23 -13.11
C LEU A 119 -20.05 45.20 -13.15
N SER A 120 -21.25 45.56 -13.60
CA SER A 120 -22.37 44.62 -13.78
C SER A 120 -22.12 43.61 -14.92
N ASP A 121 -21.41 44.01 -15.98
CA ASP A 121 -20.97 43.08 -17.04
C ASP A 121 -19.79 42.19 -16.57
N LEU A 122 -18.95 42.71 -15.67
CA LEU A 122 -17.87 41.97 -15.00
C LEU A 122 -18.38 40.97 -13.95
N ASP A 123 -19.51 41.25 -13.30
CA ASP A 123 -20.20 40.33 -12.38
C ASP A 123 -20.74 39.07 -13.11
N MET A 124 -20.92 39.17 -14.44
CA MET A 124 -21.28 38.05 -15.31
C MET A 124 -20.06 37.19 -15.71
N VAL A 125 -18.83 37.69 -15.53
CA VAL A 125 -17.59 36.92 -15.68
C VAL A 125 -17.39 36.10 -14.41
N MET A 126 -17.97 34.90 -14.39
CA MET A 126 -17.89 33.93 -13.28
C MET A 126 -16.57 34.02 -12.50
N THR A 127 -16.64 34.43 -11.23
CA THR A 127 -15.56 34.15 -10.29
C THR A 127 -15.56 32.64 -10.07
N ALA A 128 -14.67 31.93 -10.75
CA ALA A 128 -14.62 30.45 -10.69
C ALA A 128 -14.35 29.91 -9.28
N VAL A 129 -13.84 30.75 -8.37
CA VAL A 129 -13.72 30.49 -6.93
C VAL A 129 -14.83 31.25 -6.20
N SER A 130 -15.68 30.54 -5.46
CA SER A 130 -16.78 31.17 -4.71
C SER A 130 -16.28 32.01 -3.54
N ASP A 131 -17.02 33.06 -3.18
CA ASP A 131 -16.72 33.89 -2.00
C ASP A 131 -16.70 33.08 -0.70
N ASP A 132 -17.51 32.02 -0.63
CA ASP A 132 -17.48 31.09 0.50
C ASP A 132 -16.17 30.31 0.58
N THR A 133 -15.62 29.88 -0.56
CA THR A 133 -14.29 29.24 -0.62
C THR A 133 -13.21 30.21 -0.14
N ARG A 134 -13.23 31.47 -0.61
CA ARG A 134 -12.28 32.51 -0.16
C ARG A 134 -12.36 32.74 1.35
N ARG A 135 -13.58 32.84 1.90
CA ARG A 135 -13.80 32.98 3.35
C ARG A 135 -13.27 31.78 4.13
N GLN A 136 -13.50 30.56 3.66
CA GLN A 136 -12.99 29.34 4.29
C GLN A 136 -11.45 29.32 4.31
N VAL A 137 -10.79 29.67 3.21
CA VAL A 137 -9.31 29.74 3.15
C VAL A 137 -8.79 30.78 4.15
N LEU A 138 -9.36 31.98 4.18
CA LEU A 138 -8.95 33.05 5.10
C LEU A 138 -9.20 32.71 6.57
N GLN A 139 -10.30 32.02 6.88
CA GLN A 139 -10.59 31.51 8.22
C GLN A 139 -9.56 30.45 8.65
N ARG A 140 -9.25 29.48 7.79
CA ARG A 140 -8.23 28.45 8.07
C ARG A 140 -6.84 29.05 8.23
N ALA A 141 -6.51 30.09 7.47
CA ALA A 141 -5.27 30.84 7.59
C ALA A 141 -5.19 31.76 8.83
N LYS A 142 -6.26 31.86 9.64
CA LYS A 142 -6.40 32.83 10.76
C LYS A 142 -6.22 34.30 10.33
N LEU A 143 -6.49 34.61 9.06
CA LEU A 143 -6.48 35.97 8.52
C LEU A 143 -7.87 36.62 8.53
N ALA A 144 -8.89 35.89 8.99
CA ALA A 144 -10.25 36.38 9.20
C ALA A 144 -10.38 37.22 10.48
N GLN A 145 -9.72 38.39 10.53
CA GLN A 145 -10.02 39.42 11.52
C GLN A 145 -10.21 40.76 10.79
N GLY A 146 -11.45 41.02 10.38
CA GLY A 146 -11.87 42.35 9.95
C GLY A 146 -12.99 42.32 8.92
N GLN A 147 -14.18 42.77 9.31
CA GLN A 147 -15.31 43.04 8.41
C GLN A 147 -15.03 44.20 7.42
N ASN A 148 -13.81 44.76 7.40
CA ASN A 148 -13.39 45.93 6.62
C ASN A 148 -12.17 45.69 5.71
N LEU A 149 -11.91 44.44 5.29
CA LEU A 149 -10.73 44.11 4.47
C LEU A 149 -10.79 44.61 3.01
N PHE A 150 -11.92 45.18 2.57
CA PHE A 150 -12.17 45.59 1.19
C PHE A 150 -12.33 47.11 1.05
N LYS A 151 -11.34 47.91 1.49
CA LYS A 151 -11.30 49.30 1.05
C LYS A 151 -11.12 49.29 -0.47
N ARG A 152 -12.08 49.87 -1.21
CA ARG A 152 -12.00 49.99 -2.67
C ARG A 152 -10.75 50.79 -3.02
N LEU A 153 -9.76 50.10 -3.56
CA LEU A 153 -8.52 50.71 -4.04
C LEU A 153 -8.70 51.11 -5.51
N TRP A 154 -8.04 52.19 -5.87
CA TRP A 154 -8.03 52.74 -7.22
C TRP A 154 -6.65 52.57 -7.83
N TRP A 155 -6.59 52.16 -9.10
CA TRP A 155 -5.36 52.25 -9.86
C TRP A 155 -5.12 53.70 -10.29
N ALA A 156 -3.99 54.29 -9.89
CA ALA A 156 -3.63 55.66 -10.28
C ALA A 156 -3.21 55.77 -11.75
N ALA A 157 -2.57 54.73 -12.28
CA ALA A 157 -2.19 54.59 -13.68
C ALA A 157 -2.16 53.09 -14.02
N VAL A 158 -2.69 52.71 -15.19
CA VAL A 158 -2.73 51.34 -15.68
C VAL A 158 -2.21 51.32 -17.10
N ASP A 159 -1.02 50.75 -17.28
CA ASP A 159 -0.49 50.36 -18.58
C ASP A 159 -0.84 48.88 -18.81
N LYS A 160 -1.37 48.58 -20.00
CA LYS A 160 -1.74 47.21 -20.41
C LYS A 160 -0.54 46.27 -20.33
N ASP A 161 0.60 46.70 -20.86
CA ASP A 161 1.80 45.85 -20.97
C ASP A 161 2.36 45.51 -19.58
N ASN A 162 2.25 46.43 -18.63
CA ASN A 162 2.70 46.21 -17.27
C ASN A 162 1.79 45.25 -16.47
N ILE A 163 0.47 45.29 -16.69
CA ILE A 163 -0.43 44.33 -16.07
C ILE A 163 -0.28 42.94 -16.69
N GLU A 164 -0.13 42.86 -18.01
CA GLU A 164 0.16 41.58 -18.67
C GLU A 164 1.46 40.95 -18.14
N LYS A 165 2.48 41.78 -17.86
CA LYS A 165 3.70 41.35 -17.19
C LYS A 165 3.46 40.85 -15.76
N LEU A 166 2.64 41.53 -14.95
CA LEU A 166 2.27 41.07 -13.61
C LEU A 166 1.56 39.72 -13.67
N VAL A 167 0.57 39.58 -14.55
CA VAL A 167 -0.17 38.32 -14.73
C VAL A 167 0.75 37.20 -15.22
N SER A 168 1.72 37.51 -16.08
CA SER A 168 2.74 36.56 -16.54
C SER A 168 3.62 36.07 -15.38
N ASP A 169 4.11 36.98 -14.53
CA ASP A 169 4.94 36.65 -13.37
C ASP A 169 4.14 35.83 -12.33
N VAL A 170 2.87 36.20 -12.09
CA VAL A 170 1.95 35.42 -11.24
C VAL A 170 1.74 34.02 -11.82
N ARG A 171 1.48 33.91 -13.13
CA ARG A 171 1.30 32.63 -13.82
C ARG A 171 2.54 31.76 -13.73
N PHE A 172 3.73 32.33 -13.83
CA PHE A 172 4.99 31.61 -13.68
C PHE A 172 5.10 30.96 -12.30
N LEU A 173 4.80 31.70 -11.23
CA LEU A 173 4.83 31.18 -9.85
C LEU A 173 3.75 30.14 -9.59
N VAL A 174 2.51 30.39 -10.03
CA VAL A 174 1.40 29.43 -9.87
C VAL A 174 1.68 28.15 -10.65
N ARG A 175 2.21 28.24 -11.88
CA ARG A 175 2.66 27.05 -12.63
C ARG A 175 3.80 26.33 -11.93
N GLY A 176 4.76 27.05 -11.35
CA GLY A 176 5.85 26.44 -10.57
C GLY A 176 5.32 25.61 -9.41
N LEU A 177 4.33 26.12 -8.66
CA LEU A 177 3.63 25.37 -7.61
C LEU A 177 2.93 24.12 -8.18
N CYS A 178 2.23 24.25 -9.30
CA CYS A 178 1.57 23.11 -9.95
C CYS A 178 2.56 22.04 -10.43
N HIS A 179 3.71 22.42 -11.01
CA HIS A 179 4.75 21.47 -11.45
C HIS A 179 5.36 20.71 -10.28
N MET A 180 5.41 21.31 -9.08
CA MET A 180 5.85 20.61 -7.87
C MET A 180 4.95 19.45 -7.45
N LEU A 181 3.71 19.38 -7.97
CA LEU A 181 2.75 18.29 -7.76
C LEU A 181 2.75 17.25 -8.90
N GLU A 182 3.33 17.55 -10.07
CA GLU A 182 3.27 16.65 -11.24
C GLU A 182 3.85 15.26 -10.97
N PRO A 183 5.03 15.10 -10.33
CA PRO A 183 5.57 13.79 -10.01
C PRO A 183 4.65 12.99 -9.07
N GLN A 184 4.04 13.65 -8.08
CA GLN A 184 3.14 13.02 -7.12
C GLN A 184 1.85 12.58 -7.81
N ARG A 185 1.26 13.43 -8.67
CA ARG A 185 0.06 13.07 -9.44
C ARG A 185 0.33 11.91 -10.38
N HIS A 186 1.50 11.89 -11.03
CA HIS A 186 1.88 10.76 -11.87
C HIS A 186 1.98 9.48 -11.05
N GLN A 187 2.60 9.53 -9.86
CA GLN A 187 2.66 8.37 -8.96
C GLN A 187 1.28 7.93 -8.48
N ASP A 188 0.41 8.86 -8.07
CA ASP A 188 -0.94 8.57 -7.59
C ASP A 188 -1.79 7.92 -8.69
N VAL A 189 -1.62 8.34 -9.95
CA VAL A 189 -2.24 7.71 -11.12
C VAL A 189 -1.70 6.30 -11.32
N LEU A 190 -0.37 6.11 -11.29
CA LEU A 190 0.23 4.78 -11.42
C LEU A 190 -0.24 3.83 -10.31
N ASP A 191 -0.28 4.29 -9.06
CA ASP A 191 -0.76 3.50 -7.92
C ASP A 191 -2.24 3.14 -8.09
N SER A 192 -3.07 4.08 -8.57
CA SER A 192 -4.49 3.86 -8.86
C SER A 192 -4.69 2.86 -9.99
N THR A 193 -3.92 2.98 -11.08
CA THR A 193 -3.93 2.02 -12.18
C THR A 193 -3.50 0.63 -11.69
N ALA A 194 -2.45 0.53 -10.88
CA ALA A 194 -2.01 -0.74 -10.30
C ALA A 194 -3.08 -1.38 -9.41
N ALA A 195 -3.85 -0.58 -8.65
CA ALA A 195 -5.02 -1.04 -7.90
C ALA A 195 -6.05 -1.68 -8.82
N ILE A 196 -6.48 -0.93 -9.84
CA ILE A 196 -7.53 -1.36 -10.76
C ILE A 196 -7.10 -2.63 -11.47
N THR A 197 -5.87 -2.67 -11.99
CA THR A 197 -5.30 -3.84 -12.66
C THR A 197 -5.22 -5.05 -11.71
N SER A 198 -4.82 -4.85 -10.46
CA SER A 198 -4.84 -5.89 -9.43
C SER A 198 -6.25 -6.42 -9.18
N SER A 199 -7.23 -5.54 -9.03
CA SER A 199 -8.64 -5.92 -8.82
C SER A 199 -9.20 -6.72 -9.99
N LEU A 200 -8.79 -6.43 -11.23
CA LEU A 200 -9.18 -7.24 -12.40
C LEU A 200 -8.73 -8.69 -12.23
N VAL A 201 -7.50 -8.95 -11.77
CA VAL A 201 -7.03 -10.33 -11.51
C VAL A 201 -7.86 -10.98 -10.41
N SER A 202 -8.18 -10.25 -9.33
CA SER A 202 -8.91 -10.77 -8.18
C SER A 202 -10.37 -11.11 -8.47
N ILE A 203 -11.08 -10.29 -9.25
CA ILE A 203 -12.53 -10.44 -9.52
C ILE A 203 -12.82 -11.50 -10.60
N ASN A 204 -11.88 -11.73 -11.52
CA ASN A 204 -12.07 -12.73 -12.58
C ASN A 204 -11.79 -14.14 -12.05
N HIS A 205 -12.68 -15.07 -12.37
CA HIS A 205 -12.61 -16.48 -11.93
C HIS A 205 -12.67 -17.48 -13.10
N SER A 206 -13.01 -17.03 -14.31
CA SER A 206 -13.02 -17.89 -15.51
C SER A 206 -11.64 -17.99 -16.14
N PHE A 207 -11.27 -19.20 -16.59
CA PHE A 207 -10.03 -19.47 -17.34
C PHE A 207 -9.82 -18.50 -18.50
N ARG A 208 -10.85 -18.32 -19.35
CA ARG A 208 -10.77 -17.48 -20.55
C ARG A 208 -10.55 -16.01 -20.23
N GLN A 209 -11.27 -15.51 -19.21
CA GLN A 209 -11.12 -14.12 -18.75
C GLN A 209 -9.71 -13.87 -18.19
N LEU A 210 -9.21 -14.79 -17.35
CA LEU A 210 -7.90 -14.66 -16.74
C LEU A 210 -6.75 -14.79 -17.74
N THR A 211 -6.90 -15.66 -18.74
CA THR A 211 -5.94 -15.80 -19.84
C THR A 211 -5.88 -14.51 -20.67
N LEU A 212 -7.04 -13.95 -21.03
CA LEU A 212 -7.11 -12.66 -21.74
C LEU A 212 -6.49 -11.51 -20.92
N VAL A 213 -6.75 -11.48 -19.60
CA VAL A 213 -6.12 -10.50 -18.70
C VAL A 213 -4.59 -10.67 -18.73
N SER A 214 -4.07 -11.89 -18.56
CA SER A 214 -2.62 -12.14 -18.61
C SER A 214 -1.99 -11.73 -19.94
N GLU A 215 -2.61 -12.08 -21.07
CA GLU A 215 -2.14 -11.69 -22.41
C GLU A 215 -2.12 -10.17 -22.58
N THR A 216 -3.18 -9.48 -22.14
CA THR A 216 -3.26 -8.02 -22.20
C THR A 216 -2.18 -7.37 -21.34
N LEU A 217 -1.95 -7.85 -20.12
CA LEU A 217 -0.90 -7.33 -19.24
C LEU A 217 0.50 -7.57 -19.81
N ASN A 218 0.73 -8.70 -20.45
CA ASN A 218 2.00 -8.99 -21.11
C ASN A 218 2.22 -8.13 -22.36
N ALA A 219 1.16 -7.77 -23.09
CA ALA A 219 1.20 -6.89 -24.26
C ALA A 219 1.42 -5.42 -23.91
N LEU A 220 1.01 -4.98 -22.72
CA LEU A 220 1.25 -3.62 -22.21
C LEU A 220 2.70 -3.39 -21.72
N ARG A 221 3.53 -4.44 -21.64
CA ARG A 221 4.93 -4.30 -21.22
C ARG A 221 5.74 -3.50 -22.24
N GLY A 222 6.62 -2.64 -21.75
CA GLY A 222 7.43 -1.75 -22.57
C GLY A 222 6.69 -0.51 -23.10
N ASP A 223 5.41 -0.33 -22.78
CA ASP A 223 4.72 0.95 -23.00
C ASP A 223 5.13 1.94 -21.91
N VAL A 224 5.72 3.07 -22.31
CA VAL A 224 6.24 4.12 -21.42
C VAL A 224 5.14 4.76 -20.58
N LEU A 225 3.88 4.69 -21.05
CA LEU A 225 2.72 5.23 -20.33
C LEU A 225 2.04 4.19 -19.42
N ALA A 226 2.49 2.94 -19.44
CA ALA A 226 1.93 1.87 -18.63
C ALA A 226 2.63 1.76 -17.26
N LEU A 227 2.09 0.86 -16.42
CA LEU A 227 2.69 0.49 -15.15
C LEU A 227 4.12 -0.05 -15.34
N PRO A 228 4.99 0.05 -14.32
CA PRO A 228 6.32 -0.55 -14.38
C PRO A 228 6.26 -2.04 -14.77
N ASP A 229 7.14 -2.47 -15.67
CA ASP A 229 7.15 -3.84 -16.21
C ASP A 229 7.18 -4.93 -15.13
N ALA A 230 7.88 -4.68 -14.02
CA ALA A 230 7.91 -5.60 -12.88
C ALA A 230 6.52 -5.84 -12.27
N VAL A 231 5.70 -4.79 -12.19
CA VAL A 231 4.32 -4.86 -11.68
C VAL A 231 3.44 -5.62 -12.66
N LEU A 232 3.52 -5.28 -13.96
CA LEU A 232 2.76 -5.98 -15.01
C LEU A 232 3.12 -7.47 -15.08
N LYS A 233 4.41 -7.80 -15.05
CA LYS A 233 4.92 -9.19 -15.02
C LYS A 233 4.40 -9.95 -13.79
N GLY A 234 4.38 -9.31 -12.61
CA GLY A 234 3.85 -9.89 -11.39
C GLY A 234 2.35 -10.21 -11.49
N LEU A 235 1.55 -9.25 -11.97
CA LEU A 235 0.10 -9.41 -12.12
C LEU A 235 -0.28 -10.42 -13.22
N ALA A 236 0.44 -10.43 -14.34
CA ALA A 236 0.26 -11.39 -15.42
C ALA A 236 0.51 -12.83 -14.93
N ALA A 237 1.60 -13.05 -14.19
CA ALA A 237 1.89 -14.36 -13.59
C ALA A 237 0.82 -14.79 -12.58
N SER A 238 0.32 -13.87 -11.73
CA SER A 238 -0.80 -14.17 -10.83
C SER A 238 -2.07 -14.54 -11.60
N ALA A 239 -2.38 -13.86 -12.71
CA ALA A 239 -3.52 -14.18 -13.56
C ALA A 239 -3.37 -15.55 -14.23
N GLU A 240 -2.18 -15.88 -14.74
CA GLU A 240 -1.88 -17.16 -15.36
C GLU A 240 -1.98 -18.32 -14.36
N ILE A 241 -1.39 -18.18 -13.17
CA ILE A 241 -1.51 -19.18 -12.09
C ILE A 241 -2.97 -19.37 -11.70
N LYS A 242 -3.72 -18.27 -11.55
CA LYS A 242 -5.15 -18.31 -11.22
C LYS A 242 -5.98 -18.95 -12.33
N ALA A 243 -5.63 -18.72 -13.60
CA ALA A 243 -6.28 -19.39 -14.74
C ALA A 243 -6.01 -20.89 -14.68
N LEU A 244 -4.76 -21.32 -14.59
CA LEU A 244 -4.40 -22.74 -14.54
C LEU A 244 -5.03 -23.46 -13.34
N ARG A 245 -5.21 -22.76 -12.22
CA ARG A 245 -5.97 -23.26 -11.06
C ARG A 245 -7.39 -23.70 -11.42
N THR A 246 -8.10 -23.01 -12.32
CA THR A 246 -9.48 -23.40 -12.66
C THR A 246 -9.57 -24.79 -13.29
N GLY A 247 -8.48 -25.29 -13.88
CA GLY A 247 -8.40 -26.63 -14.45
C GLY A 247 -8.17 -27.75 -13.42
N LEU A 248 -7.75 -27.41 -12.19
CA LEU A 248 -7.51 -28.38 -11.12
C LEU A 248 -8.78 -28.75 -10.34
N GLY A 249 -9.87 -28.00 -10.52
CA GLY A 249 -11.15 -28.15 -9.81
C GLY A 249 -11.11 -27.60 -8.37
N ASP A 250 -12.28 -27.37 -7.77
CA ASP A 250 -12.41 -27.10 -6.33
C ASP A 250 -12.45 -28.44 -5.57
N ASP A 251 -11.73 -28.52 -4.44
CA ASP A 251 -11.39 -29.77 -3.74
C ASP A 251 -12.57 -30.52 -3.07
N ASP A 252 -13.82 -30.05 -3.21
CA ASP A 252 -15.00 -30.58 -2.51
C ASP A 252 -16.19 -30.95 -3.41
N GLN A 253 -16.19 -30.56 -4.68
CA GLN A 253 -17.25 -31.02 -5.57
C GLN A 253 -16.92 -32.43 -6.02
N ASP A 254 -17.92 -33.32 -5.94
CA ASP A 254 -17.87 -34.65 -6.56
C ASP A 254 -17.22 -34.55 -7.94
N GLN A 255 -16.45 -35.57 -8.34
CA GLN A 255 -15.72 -35.70 -9.60
C GLN A 255 -16.61 -35.61 -10.88
N GLN A 256 -17.80 -35.03 -10.77
CA GLN A 256 -18.87 -34.92 -11.74
C GLN A 256 -19.04 -33.52 -12.33
N GLU A 257 -18.50 -32.44 -11.75
CA GLU A 257 -18.42 -31.18 -12.49
C GLU A 257 -17.30 -31.27 -13.53
N PRO A 258 -17.60 -31.25 -14.84
CA PRO A 258 -16.57 -31.28 -15.86
C PRO A 258 -15.70 -30.03 -15.72
N SER A 259 -14.38 -30.22 -15.77
CA SER A 259 -13.42 -29.11 -15.88
C SER A 259 -13.89 -28.12 -16.95
N PRO A 260 -13.72 -26.80 -16.75
CA PRO A 260 -14.19 -25.80 -17.70
C PRO A 260 -13.71 -26.17 -19.12
N PRO A 261 -14.57 -26.10 -20.15
CA PRO A 261 -14.26 -26.65 -21.47
C PRO A 261 -12.98 -26.07 -22.10
N ASP A 262 -12.62 -24.85 -21.70
CA ASP A 262 -11.45 -24.12 -22.18
C ASP A 262 -10.20 -24.31 -21.30
N ALA A 263 -10.32 -24.85 -20.08
CA ALA A 263 -9.20 -24.99 -19.15
C ALA A 263 -8.43 -26.31 -19.39
N PRO A 264 -7.10 -26.32 -19.20
CA PRO A 264 -6.35 -27.57 -19.28
C PRO A 264 -6.86 -28.57 -18.23
N PRO A 265 -7.09 -29.84 -18.60
CA PRO A 265 -7.63 -30.82 -17.67
C PRO A 265 -6.62 -31.10 -16.55
N ARG A 266 -7.13 -31.40 -15.35
CA ARG A 266 -6.32 -31.73 -14.16
C ARG A 266 -5.17 -32.69 -14.47
N GLN A 267 -5.44 -33.77 -15.20
CA GLN A 267 -4.44 -34.79 -15.57
C GLN A 267 -3.25 -34.21 -16.36
N HIS A 268 -3.49 -33.22 -17.23
CA HIS A 268 -2.42 -32.57 -17.99
C HIS A 268 -1.50 -31.75 -17.08
N LEU A 269 -2.06 -31.07 -16.08
CA LEU A 269 -1.29 -30.30 -15.11
C LEU A 269 -0.49 -31.20 -14.18
N LEU A 270 -1.09 -32.31 -13.71
CA LEU A 270 -0.39 -33.31 -12.92
C LEU A 270 0.72 -34.02 -13.70
N GLY A 271 0.52 -34.23 -15.00
CA GLY A 271 1.54 -34.83 -15.88
C GLY A 271 2.82 -34.02 -16.02
N LYS A 272 2.85 -32.75 -15.58
CA LYS A 272 4.07 -31.93 -15.52
C LYS A 272 4.95 -32.26 -14.30
N LEU A 273 4.38 -32.91 -13.27
CA LEU A 273 5.12 -33.34 -12.10
C LEU A 273 5.99 -34.55 -12.42
N GLU A 274 7.13 -34.61 -11.76
CA GLU A 274 7.99 -35.78 -11.83
C GLU A 274 7.33 -36.96 -11.07
N PRO A 275 7.34 -38.19 -11.63
CA PRO A 275 6.86 -39.37 -10.92
C PRO A 275 7.90 -39.80 -9.88
N LEU A 276 7.81 -39.21 -8.68
CA LEU A 276 8.79 -39.41 -7.62
C LEU A 276 8.60 -40.74 -6.89
N SER A 277 9.71 -41.37 -6.48
CA SER A 277 9.68 -42.64 -5.74
C SER A 277 10.37 -42.51 -4.38
N ARG A 278 9.72 -43.01 -3.32
CA ARG A 278 10.27 -42.98 -1.96
C ARG A 278 11.65 -43.62 -1.83
N SER A 279 11.91 -44.69 -2.59
CA SER A 279 13.19 -45.42 -2.57
C SER A 279 14.40 -44.60 -3.02
N LYS A 280 14.17 -43.53 -3.79
CA LYS A 280 15.23 -42.64 -4.29
C LYS A 280 15.50 -41.46 -3.36
N LEU A 281 14.67 -41.24 -2.34
CA LEU A 281 14.81 -40.17 -1.36
C LEU A 281 15.63 -40.65 -0.16
N THR A 282 16.81 -40.07 0.02
CA THR A 282 17.81 -40.48 1.02
C THR A 282 18.40 -39.26 1.74
N ASN A 283 19.17 -39.49 2.81
CA ASN A 283 19.96 -38.46 3.50
C ASN A 283 19.16 -37.21 3.95
N PHE A 284 17.93 -37.40 4.43
CA PHE A 284 17.14 -36.31 4.97
C PHE A 284 17.80 -35.70 6.21
N GLN A 285 17.95 -34.38 6.19
CA GLN A 285 18.48 -33.56 7.26
C GLN A 285 17.51 -32.41 7.51
N SER A 286 16.82 -32.45 8.65
CA SER A 286 15.88 -31.41 9.05
C SER A 286 16.60 -30.08 9.29
N LEU A 287 15.87 -28.98 9.08
CA LEU A 287 16.38 -27.66 9.45
C LEU A 287 16.40 -27.49 10.97
N LYS A 288 17.29 -26.63 11.46
CA LYS A 288 17.27 -26.24 12.86
C LYS A 288 15.94 -25.56 13.19
N ARG A 289 15.22 -26.10 14.18
CA ARG A 289 13.92 -25.60 14.66
C ARG A 289 12.78 -25.74 13.64
N ALA A 290 12.92 -26.60 12.62
CA ALA A 290 11.86 -27.02 11.72
C ALA A 290 12.04 -28.50 11.35
N GLU A 291 11.27 -29.38 11.99
CA GLU A 291 11.41 -30.83 11.85
C GLU A 291 10.70 -31.39 10.62
N ASP A 292 9.70 -30.66 10.13
CA ASP A 292 8.87 -31.00 8.98
C ASP A 292 9.53 -30.66 7.63
N MET A 293 10.63 -29.90 7.62
CA MET A 293 11.31 -29.51 6.38
C MET A 293 12.82 -29.56 6.48
N GLY A 294 13.49 -29.75 5.35
CA GLY A 294 14.93 -29.99 5.33
C GLY A 294 15.53 -30.24 3.96
N LEU A 295 16.80 -30.58 3.95
CA LEU A 295 17.50 -31.03 2.74
C LEU A 295 17.51 -32.55 2.66
N ALA A 296 17.39 -33.09 1.46
CA ALA A 296 17.53 -34.52 1.18
C ALA A 296 18.22 -34.73 -0.15
N ASP A 297 18.59 -35.97 -0.45
CA ASP A 297 19.12 -36.37 -1.76
C ASP A 297 18.07 -37.20 -2.49
N TYR A 298 17.68 -36.75 -3.68
CA TYR A 298 16.78 -37.48 -4.57
C TYR A 298 17.54 -37.90 -5.82
N ALA A 299 17.71 -39.21 -6.01
CA ALA A 299 18.46 -39.77 -7.15
C ALA A 299 19.86 -39.14 -7.34
N GLY A 300 20.56 -38.86 -6.22
CA GLY A 300 21.89 -38.24 -6.23
C GLY A 300 21.91 -36.71 -6.38
N GLN A 301 20.76 -36.06 -6.53
CA GLN A 301 20.65 -34.60 -6.55
C GLN A 301 20.16 -34.05 -5.20
N ARG A 302 20.79 -32.98 -4.73
CA ARG A 302 20.34 -32.29 -3.51
C ARG A 302 19.01 -31.57 -3.76
N VAL A 303 18.03 -31.84 -2.92
CA VAL A 303 16.67 -31.30 -2.99
C VAL A 303 16.26 -30.73 -1.64
N PHE A 304 15.26 -29.86 -1.66
CA PHE A 304 14.57 -29.42 -0.46
C PHE A 304 13.27 -30.21 -0.32
N VAL A 305 12.89 -30.59 0.90
CA VAL A 305 11.68 -31.38 1.15
C VAL A 305 10.85 -30.79 2.28
N GLU A 306 9.53 -30.93 2.14
CA GLU A 306 8.55 -30.61 3.17
C GLU A 306 7.64 -31.81 3.40
N HIS A 307 7.47 -32.20 4.66
CA HIS A 307 6.63 -33.30 5.09
C HIS A 307 5.29 -32.76 5.61
N LYS A 308 4.20 -33.29 5.08
CA LYS A 308 2.84 -33.08 5.59
C LYS A 308 2.35 -34.36 6.24
N ALA A 309 2.04 -34.32 7.53
CA ALA A 309 1.33 -35.43 8.17
C ALA A 309 -0.07 -35.57 7.56
N ILE A 310 -0.47 -36.80 7.25
CA ILE A 310 -1.77 -37.12 6.68
C ILE A 310 -2.43 -38.15 7.58
N ASP A 311 -3.61 -37.81 8.11
CA ASP A 311 -4.47 -38.77 8.78
C ASP A 311 -4.87 -39.87 7.77
N PRO A 312 -4.54 -41.15 8.04
CA PRO A 312 -4.91 -42.26 7.17
C PRO A 312 -6.40 -42.30 6.79
N LEU A 313 -7.30 -41.83 7.67
CA LEU A 313 -8.75 -41.78 7.43
C LEU A 313 -9.14 -40.72 6.40
N MET A 314 -8.37 -39.63 6.32
CA MET A 314 -8.62 -38.50 5.43
C MET A 314 -7.76 -38.53 4.17
N ARG A 315 -6.89 -39.55 4.00
CA ARG A 315 -5.96 -39.71 2.86
C ARG A 315 -6.64 -39.47 1.51
N SER A 316 -7.76 -40.14 1.23
CA SER A 316 -8.43 -40.08 -0.07
C SER A 316 -8.92 -38.68 -0.43
N LYS A 317 -9.15 -37.83 0.58
CA LYS A 317 -9.53 -36.43 0.41
C LYS A 317 -8.31 -35.50 0.35
N LEU A 318 -7.27 -35.76 1.15
CA LEU A 318 -6.12 -34.86 1.28
C LEU A 318 -5.05 -35.05 0.21
N MET A 319 -4.89 -36.26 -0.33
CA MET A 319 -3.87 -36.55 -1.34
C MET A 319 -4.13 -35.83 -2.67
N PRO A 320 -5.36 -35.80 -3.23
CA PRO A 320 -5.65 -35.01 -4.42
C PRO A 320 -5.35 -33.51 -4.25
N ARG A 321 -5.54 -32.97 -3.04
CA ARG A 321 -5.19 -31.58 -2.70
C ARG A 321 -3.68 -31.36 -2.70
N ALA A 322 -2.93 -32.31 -2.14
CA ALA A 322 -1.47 -32.26 -2.16
C ALA A 322 -0.93 -32.31 -3.60
N GLU A 323 -1.50 -33.13 -4.48
CA GLU A 323 -1.15 -33.17 -5.90
C GLU A 323 -1.49 -31.86 -6.63
N ASN A 324 -2.69 -31.31 -6.40
CA ASN A 324 -3.12 -30.02 -6.96
C ASN A 324 -2.14 -28.92 -6.54
N LEU A 325 -1.79 -28.86 -5.26
CA LEU A 325 -0.82 -27.92 -4.71
C LEU A 325 0.58 -28.12 -5.32
N ALA A 326 1.04 -29.37 -5.48
CA ALA A 326 2.33 -29.66 -6.10
C ALA A 326 2.39 -29.16 -7.55
N ALA A 327 1.34 -29.43 -8.35
CA ALA A 327 1.26 -28.97 -9.74
C ALA A 327 1.24 -27.44 -9.84
N LEU A 328 0.54 -26.80 -8.92
CA LEU A 328 0.51 -25.36 -8.77
C LEU A 328 1.87 -24.75 -8.39
N LEU A 329 2.59 -25.35 -7.44
CA LEU A 329 3.93 -24.92 -7.02
C LEU A 329 5.03 -25.23 -8.06
N ASN A 330 4.74 -26.08 -9.04
CA ASN A 330 5.57 -26.35 -10.21
C ASN A 330 5.44 -25.27 -11.30
N LEU A 331 4.35 -24.49 -11.30
CA LEU A 331 4.12 -23.46 -12.32
C LEU A 331 5.21 -22.38 -12.31
N PRO A 332 5.46 -21.72 -13.47
CA PRO A 332 6.38 -20.59 -13.55
C PRO A 332 5.97 -19.46 -12.61
N LYS A 333 6.97 -18.87 -11.94
CA LYS A 333 6.75 -17.85 -10.90
C LYS A 333 7.29 -16.49 -11.36
N SER A 334 6.59 -15.43 -11.00
CA SER A 334 7.13 -14.08 -11.07
C SER A 334 8.10 -13.82 -9.92
N GLU A 335 8.86 -12.73 -10.02
CA GLU A 335 9.76 -12.26 -8.96
C GLU A 335 9.03 -11.92 -7.64
N THR A 336 7.72 -11.67 -7.70
CA THR A 336 6.91 -11.42 -6.50
C THR A 336 6.35 -12.71 -5.89
N PHE A 337 6.31 -13.81 -6.65
CA PHE A 337 5.86 -15.12 -6.20
C PHE A 337 7.05 -15.95 -5.71
N ARG A 338 7.60 -15.57 -4.56
CA ARG A 338 8.84 -16.13 -4.00
C ARG A 338 8.59 -17.46 -3.28
N SER A 339 8.51 -18.57 -4.02
CA SER A 339 8.49 -19.94 -3.46
C SER A 339 9.32 -20.93 -4.26
N LEU A 340 9.69 -22.04 -3.63
CA LEU A 340 10.46 -23.13 -4.26
C LEU A 340 9.66 -23.88 -5.33
N SER A 341 10.30 -24.19 -6.46
CA SER A 341 9.67 -24.95 -7.56
C SER A 341 9.51 -26.41 -7.18
N CYS A 342 8.26 -26.86 -7.11
CA CYS A 342 7.94 -28.24 -6.75
C CYS A 342 8.24 -29.19 -7.91
N ARG A 343 8.93 -30.30 -7.63
CA ARG A 343 9.16 -31.41 -8.57
C ARG A 343 7.97 -32.36 -8.58
N GLY A 344 7.40 -32.61 -7.42
CA GLY A 344 6.31 -33.56 -7.23
C GLY A 344 6.08 -33.86 -5.76
N VAL A 345 5.16 -34.79 -5.51
CA VAL A 345 4.81 -35.28 -4.18
C VAL A 345 5.05 -36.78 -4.11
N ILE A 346 5.62 -37.25 -3.00
CA ILE A 346 5.77 -38.65 -2.68
C ILE A 346 4.68 -39.00 -1.66
N GLU A 347 3.86 -39.99 -1.98
CA GLU A 347 2.84 -40.51 -1.08
C GLU A 347 3.41 -41.59 -0.16
N GLU A 348 3.15 -41.46 1.14
CA GLU A 348 3.49 -42.44 2.17
C GLU A 348 2.26 -42.75 3.05
N SER A 349 2.35 -43.78 3.90
CA SER A 349 1.21 -44.29 4.70
C SER A 349 0.72 -43.36 5.82
N ASP A 350 1.51 -42.38 6.23
CA ASP A 350 1.20 -41.42 7.31
C ASP A 350 1.49 -39.96 6.91
N ARG A 351 2.00 -39.72 5.69
CA ARG A 351 2.44 -38.40 5.24
C ARG A 351 2.44 -38.27 3.71
N ALA A 352 2.44 -37.02 3.25
CA ALA A 352 2.87 -36.64 1.91
C ALA A 352 4.18 -35.85 2.01
N THR A 353 5.14 -36.16 1.15
CA THR A 353 6.44 -35.49 1.09
C THR A 353 6.54 -34.69 -0.21
N PHE A 354 6.49 -33.37 -0.11
CA PHE A 354 6.75 -32.48 -1.23
C PHE A 354 8.25 -32.38 -1.48
N VAL A 355 8.65 -32.55 -2.73
CA VAL A 355 10.06 -32.44 -3.14
C VAL A 355 10.21 -31.23 -4.05
N PHE A 356 11.19 -30.38 -3.73
CA PHE A 356 11.44 -29.13 -4.41
C PHE A 356 12.85 -29.08 -4.99
N HIS A 357 13.02 -28.31 -6.07
CA HIS A 357 14.34 -27.94 -6.55
C HIS A 357 15.07 -27.07 -5.52
N HIS A 358 16.37 -27.33 -5.33
CA HIS A 358 17.23 -26.42 -4.59
C HIS A 358 17.50 -25.16 -5.44
N PRO A 359 17.32 -23.93 -4.92
CA PRO A 359 17.53 -22.70 -5.70
C PRO A 359 18.95 -22.55 -6.25
N THR A 360 19.94 -23.03 -5.51
CA THR A 360 21.37 -23.04 -5.89
C THR A 360 21.88 -24.48 -5.99
N PRO A 361 21.61 -25.21 -7.08
CA PRO A 361 22.01 -26.61 -7.20
C PRO A 361 23.53 -26.80 -7.18
N ASP A 362 24.30 -25.80 -7.63
CA ASP A 362 25.77 -25.83 -7.65
C ASP A 362 26.40 -25.72 -6.25
N ARG A 363 25.67 -25.14 -5.29
CA ARG A 363 26.07 -24.97 -3.89
C ARG A 363 24.86 -25.15 -2.98
N PRO A 364 24.42 -26.39 -2.76
CA PRO A 364 23.16 -26.64 -2.11
C PRO A 364 23.33 -26.68 -0.58
N GLU A 365 23.51 -25.50 0.00
CA GLU A 365 23.63 -25.29 1.45
C GLU A 365 22.26 -25.26 2.13
N ALA A 366 22.22 -25.63 3.42
CA ALA A 366 20.98 -25.58 4.19
C ALA A 366 20.52 -24.12 4.37
N PRO A 367 19.26 -23.79 4.03
CA PRO A 367 18.75 -22.45 4.23
C PRO A 367 18.64 -22.11 5.72
N ARG A 368 18.65 -20.82 6.02
CA ARG A 368 18.29 -20.30 7.35
C ARG A 368 16.88 -19.76 7.32
N SER A 369 16.08 -20.06 8.33
CA SER A 369 14.77 -19.43 8.49
C SER A 369 14.89 -18.04 9.15
N LEU A 370 13.90 -17.17 8.95
CA LEU A 370 13.81 -15.89 9.66
C LEU A 370 13.83 -16.08 11.18
N LEU A 371 13.19 -17.15 11.68
CA LEU A 371 13.23 -17.53 13.10
C LEU A 371 14.65 -17.82 13.61
N HIS A 372 15.52 -18.39 12.76
CA HIS A 372 16.93 -18.58 13.10
C HIS A 372 17.67 -17.24 13.14
N LEU A 373 17.36 -16.30 12.24
CA LEU A 373 18.00 -14.98 12.20
C LEU A 373 17.73 -14.11 13.45
N PHE A 374 16.66 -14.39 14.20
CA PHE A 374 16.41 -13.73 15.49
C PHE A 374 17.28 -14.22 16.66
N SER A 375 18.10 -15.25 16.43
CA SER A 375 18.89 -15.90 17.48
C SER A 375 20.20 -15.16 17.71
N ALA A 376 20.23 -14.27 18.71
CA ALA A 376 21.47 -13.58 19.12
C ALA A 376 22.60 -14.54 19.53
N LYS A 377 22.26 -15.76 19.97
CA LYS A 377 23.23 -16.82 20.34
C LYS A 377 24.07 -17.28 19.14
N ASP A 378 23.57 -17.10 17.92
CA ASP A 378 24.28 -17.45 16.69
C ASP A 378 25.11 -16.27 16.15
N GLY A 379 25.29 -15.20 16.93
CA GLY A 379 26.10 -14.02 16.58
C GLY A 379 25.48 -13.11 15.53
N ILE A 380 24.18 -13.26 15.25
CA ILE A 380 23.48 -12.50 14.22
C ILE A 380 22.93 -11.21 14.82
N GLU A 381 23.51 -10.07 14.43
CA GLU A 381 23.01 -8.75 14.81
C GLU A 381 21.73 -8.39 14.05
N ALA A 382 20.89 -7.57 14.67
CA ALA A 382 19.71 -7.04 14.02
C ALA A 382 20.12 -6.13 12.83
N PRO A 383 19.56 -6.31 11.63
CA PRO A 383 19.86 -5.47 10.50
C PRO A 383 19.25 -4.06 10.68
N SER A 384 19.67 -3.12 9.83
CA SER A 384 19.18 -1.75 9.88
C SER A 384 17.65 -1.68 9.71
N LEU A 385 17.05 -0.59 10.17
CA LEU A 385 15.61 -0.35 10.00
C LEU A 385 15.20 -0.46 8.52
N THR A 386 15.99 0.08 7.60
CA THR A 386 15.77 0.01 6.15
C THR A 386 15.64 -1.42 5.65
N VAL A 387 16.56 -2.31 6.04
CA VAL A 387 16.54 -3.71 5.61
C VAL A 387 15.33 -4.45 6.21
N ARG A 388 14.97 -4.14 7.46
CA ARG A 388 13.78 -4.73 8.11
C ARG A 388 12.49 -4.30 7.42
N LEU A 389 12.39 -3.02 7.03
CA LEU A 389 11.25 -2.54 6.25
C LEU A 389 11.18 -3.20 4.87
N GLN A 390 12.30 -3.28 4.16
CA GLN A 390 12.36 -3.94 2.85
C GLN A 390 11.92 -5.40 2.95
N LEU A 391 12.40 -6.13 3.96
CA LEU A 391 11.99 -7.50 4.24
C LEU A 391 10.47 -7.60 4.47
N ALA A 392 9.90 -6.70 5.27
CA ALA A 392 8.46 -6.65 5.53
C ALA A 392 7.64 -6.40 4.26
N VAL A 393 8.06 -5.45 3.42
CA VAL A 393 7.42 -5.16 2.11
C VAL A 393 7.47 -6.39 1.22
N VAL A 394 8.62 -7.06 1.14
CA VAL A 394 8.80 -8.25 0.31
C VAL A 394 7.90 -9.40 0.76
N ILE A 395 7.82 -9.68 2.06
CA ILE A 395 6.95 -10.74 2.61
C ILE A 395 5.48 -10.40 2.36
N ALA A 396 5.06 -9.16 2.60
CA ALA A 396 3.69 -8.72 2.37
C ALA A 396 3.28 -8.85 0.89
N LYS A 397 4.14 -8.42 -0.05
CA LYS A 397 3.94 -8.59 -1.50
C LYS A 397 3.89 -10.05 -1.93
N THR A 398 4.71 -10.89 -1.31
CA THR A 398 4.73 -12.33 -1.57
C THR A 398 3.38 -12.92 -1.19
N LEU A 399 2.89 -12.69 0.04
CA LEU A 399 1.58 -13.16 0.49
C LEU A 399 0.43 -12.61 -0.37
N GLN A 400 0.46 -11.33 -0.71
CA GLN A 400 -0.52 -10.70 -1.60
C GLN A 400 -0.56 -11.40 -2.97
N SER A 401 0.60 -11.77 -3.53
CA SER A 401 0.68 -12.48 -4.81
C SER A 401 0.04 -13.87 -4.73
N PHE A 402 0.19 -14.58 -3.60
CA PHE A 402 -0.51 -15.84 -3.33
C PHE A 402 -2.02 -15.65 -3.23
N HIS A 403 -2.49 -14.65 -2.49
CA HIS A 403 -3.92 -14.36 -2.35
C HIS A 403 -4.55 -13.99 -3.70
N ARG A 404 -3.85 -13.21 -4.54
CA ARG A 404 -4.28 -12.87 -5.90
C ARG A 404 -4.36 -14.10 -6.81
N ALA A 405 -3.42 -15.03 -6.68
CA ALA A 405 -3.47 -16.33 -7.35
C ALA A 405 -4.61 -17.24 -6.80
N GLY A 406 -5.31 -16.80 -5.74
CA GLY A 406 -6.45 -17.47 -5.15
C GLY A 406 -6.08 -18.52 -4.10
N TRP A 407 -4.93 -18.38 -3.45
CA TRP A 407 -4.42 -19.32 -2.46
C TRP A 407 -4.35 -18.70 -1.07
N LEU A 408 -4.51 -19.54 -0.06
CA LEU A 408 -4.29 -19.22 1.33
C LEU A 408 -3.13 -20.06 1.87
N HIS A 409 -2.19 -19.42 2.55
CA HIS A 409 -0.98 -20.06 3.04
C HIS A 409 -1.23 -20.90 4.29
N LYS A 410 -2.09 -20.43 5.22
CA LYS A 410 -2.48 -21.04 6.51
C LYS A 410 -1.38 -21.30 7.54
N SER A 411 -0.13 -21.20 7.12
CA SER A 411 1.06 -21.63 7.85
C SER A 411 2.11 -20.52 7.88
N LEU A 412 1.72 -19.26 7.66
CA LEU A 412 2.69 -18.16 7.58
C LEU A 412 3.30 -17.90 8.96
N ARG A 413 4.60 -18.14 9.10
CA ARG A 413 5.38 -17.94 10.33
C ARG A 413 6.85 -17.73 9.99
N SER A 414 7.63 -17.17 10.92
CA SER A 414 9.05 -16.89 10.71
C SER A 414 9.93 -18.13 10.43
N GLU A 415 9.46 -19.32 10.80
CA GLU A 415 10.12 -20.58 10.47
C GLU A 415 10.02 -20.93 8.98
N ASN A 416 8.93 -20.51 8.34
CA ASN A 416 8.58 -20.79 6.94
C ASN A 416 9.08 -19.73 5.96
N ILE A 417 9.91 -18.80 6.41
CA ILE A 417 10.52 -17.76 5.59
C ILE A 417 12.02 -18.07 5.53
N LEU A 418 12.49 -18.55 4.38
CA LEU A 418 13.80 -19.16 4.20
C LEU A 418 14.75 -18.26 3.40
N PHE A 419 16.04 -18.36 3.69
CA PHE A 419 17.12 -17.68 2.98
C PHE A 419 18.16 -18.72 2.55
N PHE A 420 18.35 -18.91 1.24
CA PHE A 420 19.18 -19.97 0.64
C PHE A 420 20.62 -19.55 0.33
N ALA A 421 20.95 -18.26 0.39
CA ALA A 421 22.30 -17.78 0.12
C ALA A 421 23.20 -17.80 1.36
N ASN A 422 24.48 -18.12 1.15
CA ASN A 422 25.50 -18.07 2.18
C ASN A 422 25.73 -16.59 2.58
N MET A 423 25.42 -16.24 3.82
CA MET A 423 25.48 -14.85 4.33
C MET A 423 26.94 -14.41 4.53
N PRO A 424 27.39 -13.36 3.81
CA PRO A 424 28.25 -12.38 4.50
C PRO A 424 27.80 -10.92 4.31
N SER A 425 26.70 -10.62 3.62
CA SER A 425 26.31 -9.23 3.31
C SER A 425 24.87 -8.87 3.68
N ARG A 426 24.67 -7.61 4.06
CA ARG A 426 23.36 -7.01 4.41
C ARG A 426 22.31 -7.12 3.30
N HIS A 427 22.73 -7.40 2.06
CA HIS A 427 21.88 -7.54 0.89
C HIS A 427 21.13 -8.89 0.82
N VAL A 428 21.58 -9.92 1.54
CA VAL A 428 21.03 -11.28 1.45
C VAL A 428 19.68 -11.45 2.17
N ILE A 429 19.39 -10.61 3.17
CA ILE A 429 18.08 -10.61 3.87
C ILE A 429 16.95 -10.09 2.95
N ALA A 430 17.28 -9.55 1.77
CA ALA A 430 16.30 -9.01 0.83
C ALA A 430 15.62 -10.06 -0.06
N ASP A 431 16.07 -11.32 -0.08
CA ASP A 431 15.50 -12.37 -0.92
C ASP A 431 14.94 -13.56 -0.13
N PRO A 432 13.86 -13.35 0.65
CA PRO A 432 13.18 -14.42 1.36
C PRO A 432 12.39 -15.32 0.40
N VAL A 433 12.47 -16.63 0.62
CA VAL A 433 11.64 -17.63 -0.05
C VAL A 433 10.61 -18.14 0.94
N LEU A 434 9.32 -18.00 0.60
CA LEU A 434 8.25 -18.57 1.40
C LEU A 434 8.21 -20.09 1.18
N ALA A 435 8.01 -20.83 2.27
CA ALA A 435 7.97 -22.28 2.38
C ALA A 435 6.83 -22.70 3.32
N GLY A 436 6.72 -23.99 3.62
CA GLY A 436 5.69 -24.51 4.54
C GLY A 436 4.30 -24.54 3.90
N PHE A 437 4.27 -24.83 2.60
CA PHE A 437 3.03 -24.95 1.82
C PHE A 437 2.28 -26.24 2.11
N ALA A 438 2.83 -27.16 2.91
CA ALA A 438 2.15 -28.38 3.37
C ALA A 438 0.70 -28.14 3.85
N PHE A 439 0.39 -26.96 4.41
CA PHE A 439 -0.97 -26.59 4.84
C PHE A 439 -1.66 -25.55 3.94
N ALA A 440 -1.00 -25.08 2.88
CA ALA A 440 -1.59 -24.15 1.93
C ALA A 440 -2.71 -24.81 1.14
N ARG A 441 -3.74 -24.03 0.79
CA ARG A 441 -4.94 -24.54 0.13
C ARG A 441 -5.64 -23.46 -0.69
N MET A 442 -6.68 -23.84 -1.42
CA MET A 442 -7.52 -22.91 -2.14
C MET A 442 -8.44 -22.13 -1.19
N GLY A 443 -8.79 -20.90 -1.56
CA GLY A 443 -9.60 -20.02 -0.71
C GLY A 443 -11.10 -20.37 -0.63
N SER A 444 -11.53 -21.58 -1.02
CA SER A 444 -12.95 -21.91 -1.09
C SER A 444 -13.57 -22.04 0.31
N PRO A 445 -14.72 -21.38 0.59
CA PRO A 445 -15.36 -21.38 1.90
C PRO A 445 -16.01 -22.72 2.28
N THR A 446 -16.13 -23.69 1.38
CA THR A 446 -16.71 -25.01 1.68
C THR A 446 -15.71 -26.03 2.22
N GLU A 447 -14.40 -25.73 2.14
CA GLU A 447 -13.37 -26.69 2.52
C GLU A 447 -13.29 -26.95 4.01
N ILE A 448 -13.46 -28.23 4.37
CA ILE A 448 -13.14 -28.80 5.68
C ILE A 448 -11.74 -28.32 6.09
N SER A 449 -11.68 -27.54 7.17
CA SER A 449 -10.41 -27.07 7.67
C SER A 449 -9.76 -28.19 8.49
N GLU A 450 -8.59 -28.66 8.03
CA GLU A 450 -7.75 -29.63 8.72
C GLU A 450 -7.47 -29.17 10.16
N GLN A 451 -7.46 -30.11 11.11
CA GLN A 451 -7.11 -29.82 12.49
C GLN A 451 -5.66 -29.28 12.55
N PRO A 452 -5.41 -28.17 13.26
CA PRO A 452 -4.06 -27.65 13.44
C PRO A 452 -3.13 -28.68 14.09
N SER A 453 -1.84 -28.60 13.76
CA SER A 453 -0.77 -29.19 14.57
C SER A 453 -0.92 -28.70 16.02
N ALA A 454 -1.05 -29.62 16.98
CA ALA A 454 -1.20 -29.32 18.41
C ALA A 454 0.12 -28.81 19.06
N GLU A 455 0.87 -27.97 18.35
CA GLU A 455 2.11 -27.38 18.83
C GLU A 455 1.86 -25.91 19.19
N PRO A 456 1.87 -25.55 20.49
CA PRO A 456 1.63 -24.17 20.95
C PRO A 456 2.56 -23.14 20.31
N LYS A 457 3.79 -23.55 19.93
CA LYS A 457 4.77 -22.67 19.26
C LYS A 457 4.32 -22.25 17.86
N HIS A 458 3.51 -23.06 17.18
CA HIS A 458 2.93 -22.73 15.87
C HIS A 458 1.60 -21.98 16.03
N ASP A 459 0.80 -22.37 17.02
CA ASP A 459 -0.55 -21.83 17.21
C ASP A 459 -0.58 -20.36 17.64
N ILE A 460 0.48 -19.84 18.26
CA ILE A 460 0.60 -18.39 18.55
C ILE A 460 0.60 -17.50 17.30
N TYR A 461 0.84 -18.05 16.09
CA TYR A 461 0.74 -17.33 14.81
C TYR A 461 -0.67 -17.36 14.21
N ARG A 462 -1.57 -18.21 14.71
CA ARG A 462 -2.90 -18.40 14.12
C ARG A 462 -3.90 -17.37 14.62
N HIS A 463 -4.80 -16.97 13.72
CA HIS A 463 -5.94 -16.15 14.09
C HIS A 463 -6.82 -16.88 15.12
N PRO A 464 -7.43 -16.21 16.12
CA PRO A 464 -8.18 -16.90 17.17
C PRO A 464 -9.35 -17.77 16.68
N GLN A 465 -9.96 -17.42 15.55
CA GLN A 465 -11.03 -18.24 14.91
C GLN A 465 -10.50 -19.49 14.20
N ALA A 466 -9.18 -19.60 14.01
CA ALA A 466 -8.49 -20.73 13.39
C ALA A 466 -7.73 -21.61 14.41
N LEU A 467 -7.97 -21.39 15.72
CA LEU A 467 -7.41 -22.20 16.80
C LEU A 467 -8.34 -23.39 17.10
N GLY A 468 -7.74 -24.56 17.37
CA GLY A 468 -8.48 -25.78 17.71
C GLY A 468 -9.31 -26.31 16.55
N GLU A 469 -10.49 -26.89 16.85
CA GLU A 469 -11.44 -27.27 15.82
C GLU A 469 -11.97 -26.02 15.10
N PRO A 470 -11.76 -25.92 13.79
CA PRO A 470 -12.10 -24.71 13.06
C PRO A 470 -13.61 -24.47 13.07
N THR A 471 -14.01 -23.44 13.79
CA THR A 471 -15.41 -22.98 13.89
C THR A 471 -15.91 -22.27 12.64
N ALA A 472 -14.99 -21.89 11.76
CA ALA A 472 -15.26 -21.28 10.46
C ALA A 472 -14.19 -21.70 9.45
N SER A 473 -14.53 -21.62 8.16
CA SER A 473 -13.58 -21.82 7.07
C SER A 473 -12.44 -20.81 7.16
N PHE A 474 -11.23 -21.24 6.82
CA PHE A 474 -10.07 -20.35 6.82
C PHE A 474 -10.22 -19.29 5.73
N ARG A 475 -10.00 -18.02 6.09
CA ARG A 475 -10.21 -16.85 5.21
C ARG A 475 -8.93 -16.02 5.02
N PRO A 476 -8.83 -15.17 3.98
CA PRO A 476 -7.67 -14.31 3.75
C PRO A 476 -7.24 -13.48 4.97
N GLU A 477 -8.18 -13.03 5.80
CA GLU A 477 -7.89 -12.20 6.97
C GLU A 477 -7.08 -12.97 8.04
N MET A 478 -7.16 -14.30 8.06
CA MET A 478 -6.41 -15.15 8.99
C MET A 478 -4.92 -15.27 8.59
N ASP A 479 -4.63 -15.26 7.28
CA ASP A 479 -3.26 -15.12 6.78
C ASP A 479 -2.72 -13.71 7.05
N ALA A 480 -3.56 -12.68 6.88
CA ALA A 480 -3.18 -11.31 7.19
C ALA A 480 -2.85 -11.14 8.69
N TYR A 481 -3.55 -11.80 9.60
CA TYR A 481 -3.18 -11.87 11.01
C TYR A 481 -1.77 -12.43 11.20
N SER A 482 -1.50 -13.58 10.57
CA SER A 482 -0.20 -14.25 10.62
C SER A 482 0.92 -13.34 10.08
N LEU A 483 0.63 -12.54 9.04
CA LEU A 483 1.54 -11.52 8.54
C LEU A 483 1.80 -10.44 9.60
N GLY A 484 0.77 -9.93 10.27
CA GLY A 484 0.92 -8.94 11.33
C GLY A 484 1.81 -9.42 12.48
N VAL A 485 1.71 -10.71 12.80
CA VAL A 485 2.59 -11.38 13.78
C VAL A 485 4.04 -11.38 13.30
N VAL A 486 4.30 -11.75 12.03
CA VAL A 486 5.65 -11.72 11.45
C VAL A 486 6.19 -10.29 11.39
N LEU A 487 5.35 -9.30 11.05
CA LEU A 487 5.74 -7.88 11.06
C LEU A 487 6.18 -7.40 12.44
N LEU A 488 5.54 -7.88 13.51
CA LEU A 488 5.96 -7.64 14.90
C LEU A 488 7.33 -8.24 15.19
N GLU A 489 7.56 -9.50 14.78
CA GLU A 489 8.85 -10.16 14.99
C GLU A 489 9.99 -9.42 14.25
N ILE A 490 9.74 -8.95 13.03
CA ILE A 490 10.70 -8.14 12.26
C ILE A 490 10.97 -6.81 12.97
N ALA A 491 9.93 -6.13 13.46
CA ALA A 491 10.06 -4.86 14.18
C ALA A 491 10.86 -4.97 15.48
N GLU A 492 10.69 -6.08 16.20
CA GLU A 492 11.40 -6.38 17.45
C GLU A 492 12.72 -7.13 17.23
N TRP A 493 12.97 -7.61 16.00
CA TRP A 493 14.01 -8.58 15.63
C TRP A 493 14.13 -9.73 16.63
N ARG A 494 12.97 -10.30 17.02
CA ARG A 494 12.89 -11.29 18.09
C ARG A 494 11.72 -12.24 17.86
N ALA A 495 11.96 -13.52 18.13
CA ALA A 495 10.95 -14.57 17.99
C ALA A 495 9.71 -14.31 18.87
N LEU A 496 8.53 -14.61 18.32
CA LEU A 496 7.22 -14.32 18.91
C LEU A 496 7.06 -14.90 20.32
N ARG A 497 7.59 -16.11 20.55
CA ARG A 497 7.54 -16.77 21.88
C ARG A 497 8.08 -15.90 23.02
N TYR A 498 9.03 -15.00 22.75
CA TYR A 498 9.57 -14.06 23.76
C TYR A 498 8.80 -12.73 23.82
N LEU A 499 8.00 -12.44 22.81
CA LEU A 499 7.13 -11.27 22.75
C LEU A 499 5.83 -11.49 23.53
N VAL A 500 5.34 -12.74 23.56
CA VAL A 500 4.08 -13.14 24.20
C VAL A 500 4.26 -13.92 25.50
N ASP A 501 5.50 -14.06 25.99
CA ASP A 501 5.83 -14.85 27.19
C ASP A 501 5.09 -14.42 28.46
N SER A 502 4.67 -13.15 28.54
CA SER A 502 3.83 -12.64 29.64
C SER A 502 2.37 -13.12 29.60
N VAL A 503 1.94 -13.75 28.51
CA VAL A 503 0.55 -14.18 28.28
C VAL A 503 0.45 -15.69 28.10
N VAL A 504 1.42 -16.29 27.40
CA VAL A 504 1.43 -17.72 27.11
C VAL A 504 2.84 -18.28 27.21
N ASP A 505 2.99 -19.37 27.98
CA ASP A 505 4.19 -20.18 27.97
C ASP A 505 4.03 -21.31 26.95
N VAL A 506 4.59 -21.10 25.76
CA VAL A 506 4.56 -22.09 24.67
C VAL A 506 5.49 -23.29 24.89
N SER A 507 6.23 -23.32 26.00
CA SER A 507 7.07 -24.46 26.39
C SER A 507 6.34 -25.42 27.33
N ALA A 508 5.16 -25.03 27.82
CA ALA A 508 4.33 -25.87 28.67
C ALA A 508 3.81 -27.10 27.89
N ALA A 509 3.65 -28.22 28.58
CA ALA A 509 3.21 -29.49 27.98
C ALA A 509 1.77 -29.45 27.47
N ASP A 510 0.92 -28.62 28.07
CA ASP A 510 -0.45 -28.38 27.62
C ASP A 510 -0.77 -26.88 27.75
N VAL A 511 -1.23 -26.28 26.66
CA VAL A 511 -1.57 -24.86 26.59
C VAL A 511 -3.03 -24.75 26.17
N PRO A 512 -3.93 -24.33 27.08
CA PRO A 512 -5.34 -24.20 26.75
C PRO A 512 -5.58 -23.22 25.59
N LEU A 513 -6.52 -23.56 24.70
CA LEU A 513 -6.94 -22.68 23.59
C LEU A 513 -7.42 -21.30 24.08
N SER A 514 -8.03 -21.25 25.27
CA SER A 514 -8.45 -20.01 25.93
C SER A 514 -7.29 -19.10 26.35
N THR A 515 -6.08 -19.64 26.48
CA THR A 515 -4.86 -18.88 26.73
C THR A 515 -4.26 -18.39 25.41
N LEU A 516 -4.23 -19.25 24.38
CA LEU A 516 -3.77 -18.87 23.04
C LEU A 516 -4.64 -17.76 22.43
N SER A 517 -5.95 -17.79 22.63
CA SER A 517 -6.86 -16.73 22.14
C SER A 517 -6.60 -15.35 22.76
N LYS A 518 -5.90 -15.27 23.91
CA LYS A 518 -5.50 -14.00 24.54
C LYS A 518 -4.32 -13.33 23.83
N VAL A 519 -3.62 -14.04 22.95
CA VAL A 519 -2.46 -13.51 22.21
C VAL A 519 -2.88 -12.32 21.34
N GLN A 520 -3.90 -12.44 20.48
CA GLN A 520 -4.33 -11.34 19.62
C GLN A 520 -4.71 -10.06 20.40
N PRO A 521 -5.57 -10.10 21.43
CA PRO A 521 -5.86 -8.93 22.27
C PRO A 521 -4.61 -8.30 22.88
N PHE A 522 -3.63 -9.11 23.30
CA PHE A 522 -2.37 -8.63 23.84
C PHE A 522 -1.47 -7.98 22.79
N LEU A 523 -1.37 -8.54 21.59
CA LEU A 523 -0.60 -7.91 20.50
C LEU A 523 -1.23 -6.56 20.10
N LEU A 524 -2.56 -6.47 20.06
CA LEU A 524 -3.26 -5.22 19.69
C LEU A 524 -3.24 -4.15 20.78
N ARG A 525 -3.35 -4.51 22.06
CA ARG A 525 -3.58 -3.54 23.16
C ARG A 525 -2.57 -3.62 24.31
N GLY A 526 -1.70 -4.61 24.30
CA GLY A 526 -0.73 -4.82 25.36
C GLY A 526 0.32 -3.72 25.41
N ARG A 527 0.81 -3.42 26.62
CA ARG A 527 2.01 -2.57 26.85
C ARG A 527 3.28 -3.40 27.04
N GLY A 528 3.19 -4.72 26.87
CA GLY A 528 4.27 -5.70 27.04
C GLY A 528 5.32 -5.64 25.92
N ARG A 529 6.13 -6.69 25.81
CA ARG A 529 7.18 -6.78 24.77
C ARG A 529 6.63 -6.96 23.36
N GLY A 530 5.53 -7.68 23.19
CA GLY A 530 4.87 -7.90 21.89
C GLY A 530 3.72 -6.96 21.54
N GLY A 531 3.44 -5.95 22.37
CA GLY A 531 2.31 -5.05 22.15
C GLY A 531 2.60 -3.97 21.10
N THR A 532 1.64 -3.75 20.19
CA THR A 532 1.76 -2.77 19.11
C THR A 532 1.95 -1.32 19.56
N ALA A 533 1.62 -1.00 20.82
CA ALA A 533 1.83 0.32 21.41
C ALA A 533 3.31 0.78 21.42
N LYS A 534 4.27 -0.14 21.29
CA LYS A 534 5.71 0.18 21.26
C LYS A 534 6.30 0.27 19.85
N LEU A 535 5.54 -0.07 18.81
CA LEU A 535 6.02 0.00 17.43
C LEU A 535 6.24 1.43 16.91
N PRO A 536 5.43 2.47 17.26
CA PRO A 536 5.63 3.81 16.71
C PRO A 536 7.05 4.37 16.89
N PRO A 537 7.66 4.34 18.10
CA PRO A 537 9.04 4.82 18.27
C PRO A 537 10.10 3.90 17.63
N ARG A 538 9.74 2.70 17.16
CA ARG A 538 10.67 1.71 16.59
C ARG A 538 10.65 1.65 15.06
N MET A 539 9.46 1.73 14.47
CA MET A 539 9.23 1.52 13.04
C MET A 539 8.43 2.67 12.40
N GLY A 540 8.00 3.66 13.17
CA GLY A 540 7.14 4.75 12.70
C GLY A 540 5.66 4.40 12.65
N ASP A 541 4.84 5.42 12.39
CA ASP A 541 3.38 5.31 12.45
C ASP A 541 2.81 4.48 11.30
N ILE A 542 3.37 4.61 10.09
CA ILE A 542 2.85 3.93 8.89
C ILE A 542 3.01 2.40 9.03
N TYR A 543 4.19 1.94 9.44
CA TYR A 543 4.44 0.51 9.69
C TYR A 543 3.54 -0.01 10.83
N THR A 544 3.40 0.77 11.90
CA THR A 544 2.53 0.41 13.03
C THR A 544 1.09 0.22 12.58
N GLN A 545 0.57 1.15 11.76
CA GLN A 545 -0.78 1.06 11.22
C GLN A 545 -0.95 -0.21 10.37
N ALA A 546 -0.02 -0.50 9.46
CA ALA A 546 -0.06 -1.72 8.65
C ALA A 546 -0.09 -2.99 9.52
N CYS A 547 0.75 -3.03 10.56
CA CYS A 547 0.78 -4.14 11.52
C CYS A 547 -0.54 -4.29 12.30
N VAL A 548 -1.14 -3.19 12.76
CA VAL A 548 -2.42 -3.19 13.49
C VAL A 548 -3.58 -3.60 12.57
N MET A 549 -3.58 -3.16 11.30
CA MET A 549 -4.56 -3.58 10.29
C MET A 549 -4.54 -5.09 10.10
N CYS A 550 -3.35 -5.68 9.93
CA CYS A 550 -3.14 -7.12 9.85
C CYS A 550 -3.68 -7.86 11.08
N LEU A 551 -3.31 -7.43 12.29
CA LEU A 551 -3.69 -8.12 13.53
C LEU A 551 -5.18 -7.97 13.87
N GLY A 552 -5.80 -6.86 13.48
CA GLY A 552 -7.19 -6.53 13.79
C GLY A 552 -8.20 -6.89 12.70
N GLY A 553 -7.74 -7.15 11.47
CA GLY A 553 -8.60 -7.48 10.33
C GLY A 553 -9.49 -6.34 9.85
N LYS A 554 -9.11 -5.07 10.11
CA LYS A 554 -9.93 -3.89 9.77
C LYS A 554 -9.14 -2.90 8.93
N CYS A 555 -9.70 -2.50 7.79
CA CYS A 555 -9.25 -1.31 7.07
C CYS A 555 -9.77 -0.05 7.79
N PRO A 556 -9.03 1.07 7.79
CA PRO A 556 -9.59 2.35 8.18
C PRO A 556 -10.73 2.69 7.23
N GLU A 557 -11.91 3.04 7.76
CA GLU A 557 -12.96 3.67 6.95
C GLU A 557 -12.38 4.98 6.40
N ASP A 558 -12.37 5.14 5.07
CA ASP A 558 -12.03 6.41 4.43
C ASP A 558 -13.06 7.44 4.88
N LYS A 559 -12.66 8.31 5.81
CA LYS A 559 -13.50 9.41 6.32
C LYS A 559 -13.66 10.56 5.32
N THR A 560 -13.10 10.43 4.12
CA THR A 560 -13.31 11.35 3.01
C THR A 560 -14.45 10.81 2.15
N GLY A 561 -15.64 11.39 2.30
CA GLY A 561 -16.83 11.12 1.48
C GLY A 561 -16.71 11.59 0.02
N GLU A 562 -15.55 11.36 -0.60
CA GLU A 562 -15.33 11.46 -2.04
C GLU A 562 -14.97 10.08 -2.55
N THR A 563 -15.98 9.20 -2.61
CA THR A 563 -15.93 7.97 -3.39
C THR A 563 -15.69 8.33 -4.85
N THR A 564 -14.44 8.35 -5.25
CA THR A 564 -14.04 8.22 -6.65
C THR A 564 -13.49 6.80 -6.84
N SER A 565 -14.22 6.02 -7.64
CA SER A 565 -13.99 4.62 -8.05
C SER A 565 -14.26 3.49 -7.02
N GLY A 566 -15.37 2.76 -7.27
CA GLY A 566 -15.84 1.63 -6.48
C GLY A 566 -15.03 0.35 -6.68
N THR A 567 -13.84 0.29 -6.09
CA THR A 567 -13.02 -0.93 -6.01
C THR A 567 -12.70 -1.22 -4.53
N GLU A 568 -13.36 -2.21 -3.94
CA GLU A 568 -12.99 -2.72 -2.61
C GLU A 568 -11.61 -3.40 -2.71
N LEU A 569 -10.58 -2.66 -2.32
CA LEU A 569 -9.23 -3.19 -2.18
C LEU A 569 -9.18 -4.20 -1.03
N SER A 570 -8.45 -5.29 -1.21
CA SER A 570 -8.27 -6.27 -0.14
C SER A 570 -7.47 -5.68 1.01
N LEU A 571 -7.61 -6.23 2.22
CA LEU A 571 -6.81 -5.83 3.39
C LEU A 571 -5.31 -5.84 3.09
N LEU A 572 -4.82 -6.87 2.37
CA LEU A 572 -3.40 -6.96 2.00
C LEU A 572 -3.00 -5.88 0.98
N ASP A 573 -3.88 -5.45 0.07
CA ASP A 573 -3.59 -4.35 -0.84
C ASP A 573 -3.33 -3.04 -0.07
N PHE A 574 -4.15 -2.75 0.94
CA PHE A 574 -3.92 -1.60 1.82
C PHE A 574 -2.62 -1.74 2.62
N VAL A 575 -2.36 -2.92 3.19
CA VAL A 575 -1.15 -3.18 3.98
C VAL A 575 0.11 -3.00 3.13
N VAL A 576 0.15 -3.57 1.93
CA VAL A 576 1.30 -3.44 1.02
C VAL A 576 1.54 -1.97 0.65
N ARG A 577 0.50 -1.23 0.25
CA ARG A 577 0.60 0.21 -0.07
C ARG A 577 1.12 1.04 1.11
N ARG A 578 0.66 0.74 2.32
CA ARG A 578 1.14 1.40 3.54
C ARG A 578 2.63 1.10 3.74
N LEU A 579 3.04 -0.15 3.66
CA LEU A 579 4.45 -0.52 3.83
C LEU A 579 5.34 0.08 2.72
N GLU A 580 4.86 0.21 1.49
CA GLU A 580 5.59 0.85 0.38
C GLU A 580 5.73 2.36 0.54
N SER A 581 4.77 3.04 1.18
CA SER A 581 4.85 4.49 1.45
C SER A 581 5.77 4.85 2.62
N CYS A 582 6.34 3.85 3.32
CA CYS A 582 7.40 4.08 4.28
C CYS A 582 8.69 4.50 3.55
N ASN A 583 8.96 5.81 3.49
CA ASN A 583 10.24 6.35 3.04
C ASN A 583 11.28 6.20 4.17
N VAL A 584 12.32 5.38 3.98
CA VAL A 584 13.42 5.19 4.95
C VAL A 584 14.76 5.61 4.37
#